data_AF-A0A6F8Z0W2-F1
#
_entry.id   AF-A0A6F8Z0W2-F1
#
_cell.length_a   1.000
_cell.length_b   1.000
_cell.length_c   1.000
_cell.angle_alpha   90.00
_cell.angle_beta   90.00
_cell.angle_gamma   90.00
#
_symmetry.space_group_name_H-M   'P 1'
#
loop_
_entity.id
_entity.type
_entity.pdbx_description
1 polymer ?
#
loop_
_entity_poly.entity_id
_entity_poly.type
_entity_poly.pdbx_seq_one_letter_code
_entity_poly.pdbx_strand_id
1 'polypeptide(L)'
;MTGTALAAVPLDLDRYRRFRVDFDALTDLVRELVAVEFAGVLPAPGGVVRRAELSARLGVVPAYTRLFDALVDLLVREGYLRADGDHLIVAPRLARARATALGDAHPEVAEYLPLLTACQGHALEVLSGRSAGTDVLFPGGSMALVAELYTDNVQTGFFNRLAADRVRAHVHAFRRRFPHSTPQVFEVGAGTGATTAFVLEALAEHADRLRYLYTDVGPGFLRMARKLHGRSYVDFARYNIEASPEPQGFEPHSMDVVLASNVLHATHRIGDTLEQCRRLLKPGGILVVNEMTRRLDYNTVTFGLVEGWWRFAADDPRIPGSPLLSRAGWSAALTRAGFDGVELHGVPILEEDEQVQSLIVAHRAR
;
A
#
# COMPACT_ATOMS: atom_id res chain seq x y z
N MET A 1 -31.60 -3.54 -6.12
CA MET A 1 -31.15 -3.45 -4.72
C MET A 1 -30.40 -2.14 -4.59
N THR A 2 -30.92 -1.23 -3.78
CA THR A 2 -30.46 0.15 -3.62
C THR A 2 -29.02 0.19 -3.14
N GLY A 3 -28.11 0.69 -3.98
CA GLY A 3 -26.77 1.09 -3.54
C GLY A 3 -26.95 2.03 -2.35
N THR A 4 -26.48 1.60 -1.19
CA THR A 4 -26.46 2.45 0.00
C THR A 4 -25.43 3.51 -0.33
N ALA A 5 -25.90 4.71 -0.68
CA ALA A 5 -25.03 5.87 -0.85
C ALA A 5 -24.14 5.93 0.40
N LEU A 6 -22.82 5.91 0.21
CA LEU A 6 -21.89 6.15 1.30
C LEU A 6 -22.37 7.41 2.01
N ALA A 7 -22.59 7.33 3.33
CA ALA A 7 -22.73 8.55 4.11
C ALA A 7 -21.47 9.36 3.79
N ALA A 8 -21.63 10.60 3.32
CA ALA A 8 -20.51 11.39 2.83
C ALA A 8 -19.47 11.53 3.95
N VAL A 9 -18.44 10.69 3.92
CA VAL A 9 -17.34 10.77 4.88
C VAL A 9 -16.69 12.13 4.65
N PRO A 10 -16.68 13.01 5.66
CA PRO A 10 -16.20 14.37 5.47
C PRO A 10 -14.72 14.36 5.11
N LEU A 11 -14.37 15.18 4.12
CA LEU A 11 -13.01 15.49 3.74
C LEU A 11 -12.82 17.00 3.84
N ASP A 12 -11.82 17.43 4.59
CA ASP A 12 -11.37 18.81 4.56
C ASP A 12 -10.68 19.06 3.21
N LEU A 13 -11.43 19.63 2.26
CA LEU A 13 -10.97 19.83 0.89
C LEU A 13 -9.83 20.85 0.82
N ASP A 14 -9.80 21.85 1.69
CA ASP A 14 -8.75 22.86 1.68
C ASP A 14 -7.44 22.29 2.23
N ARG A 15 -7.52 21.48 3.30
CA ARG A 15 -6.38 20.69 3.77
C ARG A 15 -5.92 19.68 2.72
N TYR A 16 -6.84 18.99 2.06
CA TYR A 16 -6.49 18.04 1.01
C TYR A 16 -5.79 18.69 -0.18
N ARG A 17 -6.21 19.90 -0.60
CA ARG A 17 -5.52 20.67 -1.64
C ARG A 17 -4.09 21.04 -1.23
N ARG A 18 -3.87 21.48 0.02
CA ARG A 18 -2.51 21.74 0.54
C ARG A 18 -1.68 20.47 0.58
N PHE A 19 -2.25 19.36 1.04
CA PHE A 19 -1.60 18.06 1.02
C PHE A 19 -1.14 17.66 -0.39
N ARG A 20 -1.96 17.87 -1.43
CA ARG A 20 -1.53 17.59 -2.82
C ARG A 20 -0.32 18.43 -3.23
N VAL A 21 -0.32 19.73 -2.92
CA VAL A 21 0.81 20.63 -3.23
C VAL A 21 2.08 20.17 -2.50
N ASP A 22 1.97 19.85 -1.21
CA ASP A 22 3.09 19.36 -0.41
C ASP A 22 3.58 17.99 -0.89
N PHE A 23 2.68 17.12 -1.34
CA PHE A 23 3.02 15.80 -1.88
C PHE A 23 3.67 15.87 -3.26
N ASP A 24 3.31 16.85 -4.09
CA ASP A 24 4.02 17.14 -5.33
C ASP A 24 5.46 17.59 -5.04
N ALA A 25 5.67 18.46 -4.04
CA ALA A 25 7.00 18.86 -3.59
C ALA A 25 7.81 17.67 -3.02
N LEU A 26 7.17 16.77 -2.24
CA LEU A 26 7.75 15.52 -1.79
C LEU A 26 8.18 14.62 -2.96
N THR A 27 7.35 14.54 -3.99
CA THR A 27 7.63 13.76 -5.19
C THR A 27 8.84 14.31 -5.94
N ASP A 28 8.96 15.63 -6.06
CA ASP A 28 10.13 16.27 -6.67
C ASP A 28 11.40 16.06 -5.84
N LEU A 29 11.34 16.19 -4.51
CA LEU A 29 12.46 15.85 -3.63
C LEU A 29 12.91 14.41 -3.84
N VAL A 30 11.99 13.44 -3.87
CA VAL A 30 12.32 12.03 -4.11
C VAL A 30 13.11 11.85 -5.42
N ARG A 31 12.66 12.49 -6.50
CA ARG A 31 13.33 12.40 -7.81
C ARG A 31 14.72 13.04 -7.80
N GLU A 32 14.87 14.17 -7.11
CA GLU A 32 16.16 14.82 -6.92
C GLU A 32 17.12 13.95 -6.10
N LEU A 33 16.65 13.31 -5.03
CA LEU A 33 17.44 12.40 -4.20
C LEU A 33 17.98 11.21 -5.00
N VAL A 34 17.12 10.56 -5.81
CA VAL A 34 17.54 9.46 -6.69
C VAL A 34 18.58 9.96 -7.70
N ALA A 35 18.37 11.14 -8.29
CA ALA A 35 19.33 11.72 -9.22
C ALA A 35 20.69 12.03 -8.57
N VAL A 36 20.70 12.59 -7.36
CA VAL A 36 21.93 12.85 -6.60
C VAL A 36 22.66 11.56 -6.29
N GLU A 37 21.96 10.51 -5.85
CA GLU A 37 22.55 9.22 -5.53
C GLU A 37 23.18 8.57 -6.79
N PHE A 38 22.47 8.60 -7.91
CA PHE A 38 22.98 8.03 -9.17
C PHE A 38 24.06 8.87 -9.85
N ALA A 39 24.13 10.19 -9.60
CA ALA A 39 25.20 11.05 -10.12
C ALA A 39 26.59 10.61 -9.66
N GLY A 40 26.70 9.96 -8.49
CA GLY A 40 27.97 9.43 -7.97
C GLY A 40 28.46 8.16 -8.68
N VAL A 41 27.59 7.48 -9.43
CA VAL A 41 27.89 6.19 -10.07
C VAL A 41 27.71 6.19 -11.58
N LEU A 42 27.11 7.23 -12.17
CA LEU A 42 26.94 7.39 -13.61
C LEU A 42 28.13 8.14 -14.24
N PRO A 43 28.36 7.98 -15.57
CA PRO A 43 29.31 8.81 -16.30
C PRO A 43 28.99 10.31 -16.20
N ALA A 44 29.96 11.16 -16.56
CA ALA A 44 29.71 12.59 -16.73
C ALA A 44 28.66 12.86 -17.83
N PRO A 45 27.98 14.02 -17.83
CA PRO A 45 27.03 14.38 -18.87
C PRO A 45 27.56 14.19 -20.30
N GLY A 46 26.72 13.64 -21.18
CA GLY A 46 27.10 13.20 -22.52
C GLY A 46 27.71 11.80 -22.58
N GLY A 47 28.14 11.25 -21.44
CA GLY A 47 28.59 9.88 -21.32
C GLY A 47 27.46 8.88 -21.58
N VAL A 48 27.85 7.69 -22.04
CA VAL A 48 26.95 6.61 -22.43
C VAL A 48 27.32 5.36 -21.64
N VAL A 49 26.33 4.67 -21.10
CA VAL A 49 26.51 3.38 -20.43
C VAL A 49 25.35 2.46 -20.80
N ARG A 50 25.59 1.16 -20.99
CA ARG A 50 24.50 0.20 -21.19
C ARG A 50 23.83 -0.11 -19.85
N ARG A 51 22.51 -0.30 -19.85
CA ARG A 51 21.75 -0.64 -18.63
C ARG A 51 22.33 -1.87 -17.91
N ALA A 52 22.65 -2.92 -18.66
CA ALA A 52 23.24 -4.14 -18.11
C ALA A 52 24.65 -3.92 -17.52
N GLU A 53 25.44 -3.03 -18.13
CA GLU A 53 26.77 -2.67 -17.63
C GLU A 53 26.67 -1.86 -16.33
N LEU A 54 25.73 -0.93 -16.24
CA LEU A 54 25.46 -0.18 -15.00
C LEU A 54 25.02 -1.14 -13.88
N SER A 55 24.10 -2.05 -14.17
CA SER A 55 23.64 -3.08 -13.22
C SER A 55 24.80 -3.93 -12.71
N ALA A 56 25.65 -4.44 -13.62
CA ALA A 56 26.84 -5.21 -13.27
C ALA A 56 27.85 -4.41 -12.44
N ARG A 57 28.10 -3.15 -12.79
CA ARG A 57 29.02 -2.26 -12.05
C ARG A 57 28.55 -1.98 -10.62
N LEU A 58 27.24 -1.83 -10.43
CA LEU A 58 26.64 -1.64 -9.11
C LEU A 58 26.55 -2.94 -8.29
N GLY A 59 26.75 -4.09 -8.92
CA GLY A 59 26.61 -5.40 -8.30
C GLY A 59 25.17 -5.72 -7.95
N VAL A 60 24.20 -5.29 -8.76
CA VAL A 60 22.77 -5.49 -8.48
C VAL A 60 22.46 -6.98 -8.32
N VAL A 61 21.94 -7.37 -7.17
CA VAL A 61 21.57 -8.76 -6.90
C VAL A 61 20.22 -9.10 -7.54
N PRO A 62 19.95 -10.38 -7.89
CA PRO A 62 18.72 -10.76 -8.60
C PRO A 62 17.42 -10.33 -7.92
N ALA A 63 17.38 -10.30 -6.57
CA ALA A 63 16.22 -9.87 -5.79
C ALA A 63 15.85 -8.40 -6.03
N TYR A 64 16.80 -7.56 -6.46
CA TYR A 64 16.64 -6.11 -6.60
C TYR A 64 16.75 -5.60 -8.04
N THR A 65 16.78 -6.48 -9.05
CA THR A 65 16.76 -6.08 -10.46
C THR A 65 15.57 -5.16 -10.79
N ARG A 66 14.39 -5.47 -10.25
CA ARG A 66 13.18 -4.66 -10.50
C ARG A 66 13.23 -3.29 -9.85
N LEU A 67 13.84 -3.18 -8.66
CA LEU A 67 14.10 -1.89 -8.02
C LEU A 67 15.06 -1.07 -8.88
N PHE A 68 16.18 -1.68 -9.31
CA PHE A 68 17.15 -1.02 -10.19
C PHE A 68 16.48 -0.48 -11.46
N ASP A 69 15.69 -1.32 -12.13
CA ASP A 69 14.98 -0.90 -13.35
C ASP A 69 14.00 0.25 -13.07
N ALA A 70 13.23 0.17 -11.98
CA ALA A 70 12.28 1.23 -11.61
C ALA A 70 12.94 2.57 -11.30
N LEU A 71 14.16 2.57 -10.73
CA LEU A 71 14.95 3.77 -10.45
C LEU A 71 15.58 4.34 -11.73
N VAL A 72 16.12 3.49 -12.61
CA VAL A 72 16.65 3.93 -13.91
C VAL A 72 15.53 4.51 -14.79
N ASP A 73 14.37 3.86 -14.81
CA ASP A 73 13.20 4.35 -15.55
C ASP A 73 12.69 5.68 -15.01
N LEU A 74 12.76 5.89 -13.70
CA LEU A 74 12.49 7.20 -13.09
C LEU A 74 13.47 8.26 -13.61
N LEU A 75 14.78 7.97 -13.62
CA LEU A 75 15.78 8.91 -14.13
C LEU A 75 15.59 9.24 -15.62
N VAL A 76 15.14 8.27 -16.43
CA VAL A 76 14.80 8.48 -17.84
C VAL A 76 13.55 9.36 -17.95
N ARG A 77 12.48 9.05 -17.19
CA ARG A 77 11.22 9.79 -17.19
C ARG A 77 11.40 11.26 -16.81
N GLU A 78 12.27 11.54 -15.83
CA GLU A 78 12.55 12.90 -15.35
C GLU A 78 13.66 13.63 -16.15
N GLY A 79 14.18 13.02 -17.22
CA GLY A 79 15.15 13.65 -18.12
C GLY A 79 16.56 13.80 -17.53
N TYR A 80 16.90 13.04 -16.49
CA TYR A 80 18.29 12.89 -16.02
C TYR A 80 19.09 11.94 -16.93
N LEU A 81 18.38 10.98 -17.55
CA LEU A 81 18.91 10.07 -18.56
C LEU A 81 18.05 10.15 -19.82
N ARG A 82 18.65 9.87 -20.98
CA ARG A 82 17.92 9.53 -22.21
C ARG A 82 18.17 8.06 -22.54
N ALA A 83 17.10 7.31 -22.78
CA ALA A 83 17.20 5.94 -23.28
C ALA A 83 17.34 5.92 -24.81
N ASP A 84 18.24 5.08 -25.31
CA ASP A 84 18.45 4.79 -26.73
C ASP A 84 18.70 3.29 -26.89
N GLY A 85 17.61 2.52 -27.06
CA GLY A 85 17.67 1.06 -26.90
C GLY A 85 18.13 0.66 -25.50
N ASP A 86 19.22 -0.09 -25.42
CA ASP A 86 19.87 -0.51 -24.16
C ASP A 86 20.88 0.52 -23.61
N HIS A 87 21.13 1.61 -24.34
CA HIS A 87 22.06 2.66 -23.94
C HIS A 87 21.35 3.74 -23.13
N LEU A 88 21.99 4.15 -22.05
CA LEU A 88 21.60 5.26 -21.18
C LEU A 88 22.59 6.40 -21.39
N ILE A 89 22.07 7.54 -21.84
CA ILE A 89 22.86 8.73 -22.14
C ILE A 89 22.62 9.75 -21.04
N VAL A 90 23.68 10.18 -20.38
CA VAL A 90 23.60 11.06 -19.22
C VAL A 90 23.28 12.49 -19.65
N ALA A 91 22.18 13.05 -19.17
CA ALA A 91 21.79 14.41 -19.51
C ALA A 91 22.57 15.46 -18.70
N PRO A 92 22.79 16.68 -19.23
CA PRO A 92 23.39 17.79 -18.48
C PRO A 92 22.67 18.13 -17.16
N ARG A 93 21.38 17.81 -17.06
CA ARG A 93 20.57 18.01 -15.85
C ARG A 93 21.12 17.24 -14.65
N LEU A 94 21.69 16.04 -14.85
CA LEU A 94 22.20 15.22 -13.75
C LEU A 94 23.33 15.91 -12.98
N ALA A 95 24.24 16.61 -13.66
CA ALA A 95 25.32 17.37 -13.00
C ALA A 95 24.82 18.56 -12.16
N ARG A 96 23.55 18.95 -12.32
CA ARG A 96 22.89 20.01 -11.54
C ARG A 96 21.91 19.45 -10.52
N ALA A 97 21.77 18.14 -10.42
CA ALA A 97 20.88 17.51 -9.45
C ALA A 97 21.30 17.90 -8.03
N ARG A 98 20.34 18.42 -7.27
CA ARG A 98 20.48 18.82 -5.87
C ARG A 98 19.16 18.53 -5.21
N ALA A 99 19.17 17.95 -4.02
CA ALA A 99 17.96 17.70 -3.26
C ALA A 99 17.56 18.97 -2.49
N THR A 100 16.37 19.47 -2.79
CA THR A 100 15.80 20.63 -2.10
C THR A 100 15.18 20.17 -0.78
N ALA A 101 15.79 20.53 0.34
CA ALA A 101 15.26 20.16 1.65
C ALA A 101 13.82 20.71 1.81
N LEU A 102 12.88 19.82 2.12
CA LEU A 102 11.53 20.21 2.53
C LEU A 102 11.60 20.59 4.01
N GLY A 103 11.54 21.89 4.28
CA GLY A 103 11.43 22.41 5.64
C GLY A 103 9.98 22.56 6.08
N ASP A 104 9.76 23.37 7.11
CA ASP A 104 8.44 23.68 7.69
C ASP A 104 7.41 24.29 6.70
N ALA A 105 7.84 24.60 5.47
CA ALA A 105 6.97 25.08 4.40
C ALA A 105 5.99 24.02 3.85
N HIS A 106 6.23 22.73 4.12
CA HIS A 106 5.41 21.61 3.65
C HIS A 106 4.91 20.72 4.80
N PRO A 107 4.08 21.26 5.71
CA PRO A 107 3.69 20.57 6.93
C PRO A 107 2.77 19.36 6.69
N GLU A 108 2.05 19.28 5.56
CA GLU A 108 1.11 18.18 5.31
C GLU A 108 1.82 16.88 4.89
N VAL A 109 3.13 16.92 4.66
CA VAL A 109 3.95 15.73 4.35
C VAL A 109 5.07 15.51 5.36
N ALA A 110 5.04 16.18 6.51
CA ALA A 110 6.09 16.10 7.52
C ALA A 110 6.33 14.65 7.99
N GLU A 111 5.27 13.84 8.09
CA GLU A 111 5.35 12.42 8.49
C GLU A 111 6.07 11.54 7.46
N TYR A 112 6.20 11.97 6.21
CA TYR A 112 6.89 11.24 5.15
C TYR A 112 8.42 11.44 5.20
N LEU A 113 8.87 12.56 5.76
CA LEU A 113 10.28 12.94 5.74
C LEU A 113 11.18 12.03 6.59
N PRO A 114 10.80 11.55 7.79
CA PRO A 114 11.64 10.65 8.58
C PRO A 114 11.98 9.35 7.86
N LEU A 115 10.99 8.68 7.25
CA LEU A 115 11.26 7.44 6.52
C LEU A 115 12.08 7.71 5.26
N LEU A 116 11.75 8.77 4.50
CA LEU A 116 12.53 9.15 3.32
C LEU A 116 13.99 9.41 3.67
N THR A 117 14.24 10.15 4.76
CA THR A 117 15.59 10.45 5.25
C THR A 117 16.32 9.19 5.66
N ALA A 118 15.65 8.25 6.33
CA ALA A 118 16.24 6.97 6.69
C ALA A 118 16.58 6.09 5.48
N CYS A 119 15.81 6.20 4.38
CA CYS A 119 16.06 5.45 3.14
C CYS A 119 17.09 6.12 2.23
N GLN A 120 17.32 7.42 2.40
CA GLN A 120 18.21 8.22 1.56
C GLN A 120 19.63 7.66 1.55
N GLY A 121 20.19 7.46 0.35
CA GLY A 121 21.58 7.02 0.17
C GLY A 121 21.83 5.54 0.43
N HIS A 122 20.80 4.78 0.79
CA HIS A 122 20.90 3.33 0.98
C HIS A 122 20.45 2.52 -0.24
N ALA A 123 19.84 3.15 -1.27
CA ALA A 123 19.32 2.41 -2.41
C ALA A 123 20.43 1.65 -3.12
N LEU A 124 21.59 2.27 -3.39
CA LEU A 124 22.72 1.58 -4.03
C LEU A 124 23.31 0.43 -3.18
N GLU A 125 23.30 0.56 -1.85
CA GLU A 125 23.76 -0.50 -0.94
C GLU A 125 22.79 -1.68 -0.91
N VAL A 126 21.49 -1.40 -0.83
CA VAL A 126 20.42 -2.40 -0.89
C VAL A 126 20.43 -3.12 -2.23
N LEU A 127 20.51 -2.38 -3.35
CA LEU A 127 20.62 -2.96 -4.70
C LEU A 127 21.75 -3.99 -4.79
N SER A 128 22.88 -3.72 -4.14
CA SER A 128 24.05 -4.60 -4.13
C SER A 128 24.03 -5.71 -3.07
N GLY A 129 23.00 -5.75 -2.21
CA GLY A 129 22.92 -6.68 -1.08
C GLY A 129 23.89 -6.37 0.07
N ARG A 130 24.58 -5.22 0.06
CA ARG A 130 25.47 -4.79 1.16
C ARG A 130 24.70 -4.35 2.40
N SER A 131 23.44 -3.95 2.23
CA SER A 131 22.51 -3.60 3.30
C SER A 131 21.19 -4.32 3.08
N ALA A 132 20.57 -4.83 4.15
CA ALA A 132 19.23 -5.38 4.08
C ALA A 132 18.22 -4.24 4.11
N GLY A 133 17.35 -4.12 3.10
CA GLY A 133 16.34 -3.06 3.08
C GLY A 133 15.37 -3.10 4.27
N THR A 134 15.18 -4.27 4.88
CA THR A 134 14.42 -4.39 6.15
C THR A 134 15.08 -3.65 7.30
N ASP A 135 16.41 -3.64 7.38
CA ASP A 135 17.14 -2.96 8.46
C ASP A 135 17.11 -1.44 8.26
N VAL A 136 17.02 -0.98 7.01
CA VAL A 136 16.82 0.44 6.65
C VAL A 136 15.41 0.91 7.05
N LEU A 137 14.37 0.14 6.70
CA LEU A 137 12.97 0.49 7.01
C LEU A 137 12.63 0.33 8.49
N PHE A 138 13.25 -0.65 9.16
CA PHE A 138 12.97 -1.02 10.55
C PHE A 138 14.26 -1.01 11.38
N PRO A 139 14.88 0.16 11.61
CA PRO A 139 16.12 0.26 12.34
C PRO A 139 15.96 -0.32 13.75
N GLY A 140 16.80 -1.29 14.11
CA GLY A 140 16.71 -2.03 15.37
C GLY A 140 15.41 -2.83 15.55
N GLY A 141 14.71 -3.16 14.45
CA GLY A 141 13.41 -3.82 14.45
C GLY A 141 12.24 -2.93 14.88
N SER A 142 12.45 -1.62 14.99
CA SER A 142 11.41 -0.64 15.35
C SER A 142 10.43 -0.41 14.20
N MET A 143 9.14 -0.35 14.52
CA MET A 143 8.08 -0.03 13.55
C MET A 143 7.77 1.47 13.47
N ALA A 144 8.48 2.31 14.23
CA ALA A 144 8.13 3.72 14.43
C ALA A 144 8.04 4.51 13.11
N LEU A 145 9.06 4.41 12.25
CA LEU A 145 9.12 5.16 10.98
C LEU A 145 7.95 4.80 10.05
N VAL A 146 7.63 3.51 9.93
CA VAL A 146 6.53 3.06 9.08
C VAL A 146 5.17 3.37 9.73
N ALA A 147 5.04 3.24 11.05
CA ALA A 147 3.81 3.55 11.75
C ALA A 147 3.43 5.03 11.63
N GLU A 148 4.42 5.93 11.61
CA GLU A 148 4.22 7.37 11.45
C GLU A 148 3.52 7.72 10.12
N LEU A 149 3.86 7.03 9.02
CA LEU A 149 3.17 7.20 7.72
C LEU A 149 1.69 6.84 7.74
N TYR A 150 1.31 5.92 8.63
CA TYR A 150 -0.06 5.46 8.77
C TYR A 150 -0.80 6.21 9.89
N THR A 151 -0.24 7.30 10.40
CA THR A 151 -0.96 8.24 11.27
C THR A 151 -2.01 9.03 10.47
N ASP A 152 -2.94 9.68 11.19
CA ASP A 152 -4.11 10.36 10.61
C ASP A 152 -3.72 11.65 9.86
N ASN A 153 -3.15 11.51 8.66
CA ASN A 153 -3.10 12.61 7.70
C ASN A 153 -4.43 12.73 6.94
N VAL A 154 -4.61 13.85 6.22
CA VAL A 154 -5.91 14.15 5.59
C VAL A 154 -6.37 13.07 4.61
N GLN A 155 -5.45 12.44 3.88
CA GLN A 155 -5.76 11.38 2.92
C GLN A 155 -5.96 10.03 3.63
N THR A 156 -5.00 9.60 4.44
CA THR A 156 -5.03 8.34 5.20
C THR A 156 -6.27 8.28 6.08
N GLY A 157 -6.56 9.37 6.79
CA GLY A 157 -7.76 9.54 7.59
C GLY A 157 -9.05 9.41 6.82
N PHE A 158 -9.13 10.04 5.65
CA PHE A 158 -10.31 9.97 4.79
C PHE A 158 -10.59 8.52 4.37
N PHE A 159 -9.59 7.81 3.85
CA PHE A 159 -9.77 6.43 3.40
C PHE A 159 -10.02 5.45 4.56
N ASN A 160 -9.40 5.66 5.73
CA ASN A 160 -9.68 4.86 6.92
C ASN A 160 -11.12 5.06 7.42
N ARG A 161 -11.61 6.31 7.45
CA ARG A 161 -13.02 6.60 7.78
C ARG A 161 -13.98 6.01 6.75
N LEU A 162 -13.62 6.01 5.46
CA LEU A 162 -14.41 5.38 4.40
C LEU A 162 -14.49 3.86 4.55
N ALA A 163 -13.36 3.21 4.86
CA ALA A 163 -13.32 1.78 5.16
C ALA A 163 -14.19 1.46 6.40
N ALA A 164 -14.01 2.22 7.48
CA ALA A 164 -14.78 2.07 8.71
C ALA A 164 -16.29 2.25 8.50
N ASP A 165 -16.70 3.28 7.76
CA ASP A 165 -18.10 3.50 7.41
C ASP A 165 -18.68 2.31 6.64
N ARG A 166 -17.95 1.79 5.64
CA ARG A 166 -18.44 0.67 4.84
C ARG A 166 -18.58 -0.61 5.66
N VAL A 167 -17.58 -0.92 6.48
CA VAL A 167 -17.63 -2.09 7.39
C VAL A 167 -18.81 -1.94 8.36
N ARG A 168 -18.96 -0.78 9.00
CA ARG A 168 -20.08 -0.47 9.91
C ARG A 168 -21.42 -0.63 9.23
N ALA A 169 -21.61 -0.03 8.05
CA ALA A 169 -22.86 -0.10 7.31
C ALA A 169 -23.26 -1.55 6.99
N HIS A 170 -22.31 -2.39 6.59
CA HIS A 170 -22.57 -3.81 6.35
C HIS A 170 -22.93 -4.58 7.63
N VAL A 171 -22.17 -4.38 8.70
CA VAL A 171 -22.43 -5.00 10.01
C VAL A 171 -23.81 -4.58 10.55
N HIS A 172 -24.15 -3.31 10.45
CA HIS A 172 -25.44 -2.77 10.86
C HIS A 172 -26.60 -3.42 10.08
N ALA A 173 -26.49 -3.47 8.75
CA ALA A 173 -27.48 -4.11 7.89
C ALA A 173 -27.62 -5.62 8.17
N PHE A 174 -26.50 -6.31 8.41
CA PHE A 174 -26.50 -7.72 8.81
C PHE A 174 -27.24 -7.93 10.13
N ARG A 175 -26.94 -7.14 11.17
CA ARG A 175 -27.62 -7.26 12.48
C ARG A 175 -29.12 -7.00 12.39
N ARG A 176 -29.55 -6.05 11.54
CA ARG A 176 -30.98 -5.80 11.31
C ARG A 176 -31.67 -6.98 10.64
N ARG A 177 -30.99 -7.65 9.71
CA ARG A 177 -31.53 -8.83 8.99
C ARG A 177 -31.50 -10.11 9.82
N PHE A 178 -30.46 -10.27 10.63
CA PHE A 178 -30.21 -11.47 11.44
C PHE A 178 -30.03 -11.06 12.93
N PRO A 179 -31.13 -10.73 13.63
CA PRO A 179 -31.09 -10.10 14.94
C PRO A 179 -30.57 -10.98 16.08
N HIS A 180 -30.28 -12.25 15.83
CA HIS A 180 -29.70 -13.19 16.80
C HIS A 180 -28.31 -13.71 16.40
N SER A 181 -27.77 -13.25 15.26
CA SER A 181 -26.46 -13.68 14.76
C SER A 181 -25.35 -12.70 15.15
N THR A 182 -24.12 -13.22 15.28
CA THR A 182 -22.90 -12.45 15.55
C THR A 182 -22.13 -12.23 14.25
N PRO A 183 -22.05 -10.98 13.74
CA PRO A 183 -21.22 -10.62 12.60
C PRO A 183 -19.76 -10.97 12.84
N GLN A 184 -19.08 -11.48 11.82
CA GLN A 184 -17.67 -11.84 11.82
C GLN A 184 -16.92 -10.92 10.84
N VAL A 185 -16.00 -10.10 11.37
CA VAL A 185 -15.12 -9.24 10.57
C VAL A 185 -13.70 -9.81 10.64
N PHE A 186 -13.05 -9.97 9.49
CA PHE A 186 -11.70 -10.50 9.38
C PHE A 186 -10.80 -9.47 8.71
N GLU A 187 -9.80 -8.96 9.43
CA GLU A 187 -8.81 -8.03 8.89
C GLU A 187 -7.54 -8.78 8.49
N VAL A 188 -7.23 -8.79 7.20
CA VAL A 188 -6.03 -9.40 6.62
C VAL A 188 -4.89 -8.40 6.68
N GLY A 189 -3.74 -8.82 7.25
CA GLY A 189 -2.52 -8.00 7.31
C GLY A 189 -2.74 -6.63 7.91
N ALA A 190 -3.33 -6.60 9.10
CA ALA A 190 -3.71 -5.38 9.80
C ALA A 190 -2.50 -4.54 10.25
N GLY A 191 -1.28 -5.08 10.23
CA GLY A 191 -0.03 -4.34 10.35
C GLY A 191 0.06 -3.47 11.59
N THR A 192 0.09 -2.15 11.41
CA THR A 192 0.20 -1.21 12.54
C THR A 192 -1.11 -1.00 13.30
N GLY A 193 -2.23 -1.45 12.74
CA GLY A 193 -3.56 -1.24 13.29
C GLY A 193 -4.17 0.13 12.98
N ALA A 194 -3.58 0.89 12.05
CA ALA A 194 -4.06 2.22 11.69
C ALA A 194 -5.53 2.20 11.22
N THR A 195 -5.87 1.36 10.25
CA THR A 195 -7.26 1.19 9.78
C THR A 195 -8.13 0.51 10.85
N THR A 196 -7.59 -0.48 11.56
CA THR A 196 -8.24 -1.16 12.68
C THR A 196 -8.82 -0.18 13.70
N ALA A 197 -8.07 0.87 14.07
CA ALA A 197 -8.50 1.85 15.07
C ALA A 197 -9.84 2.51 14.69
N PHE A 198 -9.95 3.01 13.46
CA PHE A 198 -11.17 3.63 12.93
C PHE A 198 -12.33 2.64 12.84
N VAL A 199 -12.06 1.41 12.39
CA VAL A 199 -13.10 0.39 12.23
C VAL A 199 -13.63 -0.07 13.59
N LEU A 200 -12.76 -0.28 14.58
CA LEU A 200 -13.18 -0.68 15.92
C LEU A 200 -13.95 0.42 16.64
N GLU A 201 -13.60 1.70 16.42
CA GLU A 201 -14.38 2.85 16.90
C GLU A 201 -15.77 2.89 16.25
N ALA A 202 -15.84 2.77 14.92
CA ALA A 202 -17.10 2.77 14.19
C ALA A 202 -18.02 1.58 14.53
N LEU A 203 -17.45 0.47 15.02
CA LEU A 203 -18.17 -0.73 15.43
C LEU A 203 -18.45 -0.79 16.94
N ALA A 204 -18.11 0.24 17.72
CA ALA A 204 -18.26 0.23 19.17
C ALA A 204 -19.71 0.01 19.62
N GLU A 205 -20.69 0.55 18.89
CA GLU A 205 -22.13 0.30 19.13
C GLU A 205 -22.55 -1.16 18.90
N HIS A 206 -21.67 -1.98 18.32
CA HIS A 206 -21.92 -3.39 18.05
C HIS A 206 -21.06 -4.34 18.88
N ALA A 207 -20.28 -3.82 19.82
CA ALA A 207 -19.34 -4.57 20.65
C ALA A 207 -20.00 -5.70 21.47
N ASP A 208 -21.29 -5.57 21.81
CA ASP A 208 -22.07 -6.57 22.55
C ASP A 208 -22.21 -7.90 21.80
N ARG A 209 -22.17 -7.83 20.46
CA ARG A 209 -22.42 -8.98 19.59
C ARG A 209 -21.74 -8.79 18.25
N LEU A 210 -20.42 -8.80 18.28
CA LEU A 210 -19.51 -8.73 17.15
C LEU A 210 -18.33 -9.66 17.43
N ARG A 211 -17.70 -10.19 16.38
CA ARG A 211 -16.35 -10.74 16.48
C ARG A 211 -15.48 -10.10 15.42
N TYR A 212 -14.32 -9.61 15.84
CA TYR A 212 -13.32 -8.99 14.98
C TYR A 212 -12.03 -9.80 15.07
N LEU A 213 -11.55 -10.34 13.95
CA LEU A 213 -10.30 -11.05 13.86
C LEU A 213 -9.25 -10.12 13.27
N TYR A 214 -8.34 -9.67 14.13
CA TYR A 214 -7.12 -8.97 13.73
C TYR A 214 -6.09 -10.01 13.32
N THR A 215 -5.62 -9.97 12.06
CA THR A 215 -4.62 -10.93 11.60
C THR A 215 -3.43 -10.29 10.91
N ASP A 216 -2.26 -10.89 11.09
CA ASP A 216 -1.02 -10.49 10.42
C ASP A 216 -0.03 -11.65 10.35
N VAL A 217 0.87 -11.65 9.36
CA VAL A 217 1.96 -12.64 9.27
C VAL A 217 3.04 -12.40 10.33
N GLY A 218 3.24 -11.13 10.69
CA GLY A 218 4.28 -10.60 11.55
C GLY A 218 3.93 -10.69 13.04
N PRO A 219 4.66 -11.49 13.84
CA PRO A 219 4.37 -11.61 15.27
C PRO A 219 4.60 -10.31 16.05
N GLY A 220 5.42 -9.39 15.54
CA GLY A 220 5.62 -8.05 16.11
C GLY A 220 4.34 -7.21 16.11
N PHE A 221 3.65 -7.17 14.97
CA PHE A 221 2.37 -6.48 14.81
C PHE A 221 1.31 -7.03 15.76
N LEU A 222 1.19 -8.37 15.87
CA LEU A 222 0.23 -8.98 16.80
C LEU A 222 0.52 -8.68 18.29
N ARG A 223 1.79 -8.53 18.69
CA ARG A 223 2.13 -8.14 20.06
C ARG A 223 1.74 -6.69 20.34
N MET A 224 1.96 -5.80 19.38
CA MET A 224 1.58 -4.39 19.48
C MET A 224 0.05 -4.24 19.50
N ALA A 225 -0.64 -4.89 18.56
CA ALA A 225 -2.09 -4.81 18.42
C ALA A 225 -2.84 -5.31 19.67
N ARG A 226 -2.36 -6.36 20.34
CA ARG A 226 -2.95 -6.80 21.63
C ARG A 226 -2.94 -5.72 22.71
N LYS A 227 -1.90 -4.87 22.74
CA LYS A 227 -1.80 -3.76 23.70
C LYS A 227 -2.72 -2.60 23.32
N LEU A 228 -2.82 -2.28 22.03
CA LEU A 228 -3.56 -1.11 21.53
C LEU A 228 -5.05 -1.38 21.32
N HIS A 229 -5.42 -2.61 21.01
CA HIS A 229 -6.75 -2.96 20.52
C HIS A 229 -7.40 -4.12 21.27
N GLY A 230 -6.81 -4.57 22.39
CA GLY A 230 -7.37 -5.61 23.25
C GLY A 230 -8.77 -5.26 23.75
N ARG A 231 -9.78 -5.95 23.24
CA ARG A 231 -11.20 -5.83 23.62
C ARG A 231 -11.81 -7.23 23.64
N SER A 232 -12.91 -7.41 24.37
CA SER A 232 -13.58 -8.73 24.52
C SER A 232 -14.06 -9.35 23.20
N TYR A 233 -14.28 -8.53 22.17
CA TYR A 233 -14.76 -8.96 20.86
C TYR A 233 -13.66 -8.98 19.78
N VAL A 234 -12.39 -8.77 20.15
CA VAL A 234 -11.25 -8.72 19.23
C VAL A 234 -10.30 -9.88 19.51
N ASP A 235 -10.15 -10.77 18.54
CA ASP A 235 -9.18 -11.86 18.55
C ASP A 235 -7.96 -11.52 17.69
N PHE A 236 -6.79 -12.06 18.07
CA PHE A 236 -5.52 -11.80 17.38
C PHE A 236 -4.88 -13.12 16.95
N ALA A 237 -4.67 -13.29 15.65
CA ALA A 237 -4.12 -14.54 15.10
C ALA A 237 -3.11 -14.28 13.99
N ARG A 238 -2.21 -15.24 13.77
CA ARG A 238 -1.35 -15.22 12.58
C ARG A 238 -2.13 -15.71 11.38
N TYR A 239 -2.00 -15.03 10.25
CA TYR A 239 -2.63 -15.46 9.00
C TYR A 239 -1.78 -15.02 7.81
N ASN A 240 -1.56 -15.95 6.88
CA ASN A 240 -0.97 -15.69 5.58
C ASN A 240 -2.03 -15.86 4.50
N ILE A 241 -2.37 -14.77 3.82
CA ILE A 241 -3.37 -14.76 2.74
C ILE A 241 -2.93 -15.55 1.49
N GLU A 242 -1.63 -15.83 1.33
CA GLU A 242 -1.12 -16.65 0.21
C GLU A 242 -1.40 -18.15 0.39
N ALA A 243 -1.94 -18.56 1.55
CA ALA A 243 -2.27 -19.95 1.84
C ALA A 243 -3.75 -20.10 2.20
N SER A 244 -4.29 -21.31 1.99
CA SER A 244 -5.69 -21.61 2.32
C SER A 244 -6.00 -21.39 3.81
N PRO A 245 -7.23 -20.95 4.16
CA PRO A 245 -7.60 -20.64 5.54
C PRO A 245 -7.68 -21.86 6.47
N GLU A 246 -8.11 -23.02 5.96
CA GLU A 246 -8.32 -24.25 6.73
C GLU A 246 -7.06 -24.73 7.49
N PRO A 247 -5.90 -24.95 6.84
CA PRO A 247 -4.69 -25.42 7.54
C PRO A 247 -4.16 -24.39 8.56
N GLN A 248 -4.62 -23.14 8.48
CA GLN A 248 -4.26 -22.06 9.41
C GLN A 248 -5.26 -21.94 10.58
N GLY A 249 -6.29 -22.80 10.63
CA GLY A 249 -7.29 -22.83 11.70
C GLY A 249 -8.49 -21.92 11.47
N PHE A 250 -8.72 -21.47 10.24
CA PHE A 250 -9.86 -20.61 9.90
C PHE A 250 -10.88 -21.36 9.04
N GLU A 251 -12.13 -21.35 9.49
CA GLU A 251 -13.24 -21.96 8.77
C GLU A 251 -13.53 -21.17 7.47
N PRO A 252 -13.61 -21.82 6.30
CA PRO A 252 -14.01 -21.16 5.07
C PRO A 252 -15.46 -20.69 5.17
N HIS A 253 -15.79 -19.66 4.40
CA HIS A 253 -17.16 -19.16 4.26
C HIS A 253 -17.81 -18.75 5.59
N SER A 254 -17.03 -18.19 6.50
CA SER A 254 -17.44 -17.88 7.87
C SER A 254 -17.44 -16.38 8.18
N MET A 255 -16.88 -15.56 7.28
CA MET A 255 -16.72 -14.12 7.48
C MET A 255 -17.81 -13.31 6.78
N ASP A 256 -18.42 -12.36 7.47
CA ASP A 256 -19.38 -11.42 6.88
C ASP A 256 -18.65 -10.28 6.16
N VAL A 257 -17.49 -9.89 6.70
CA VAL A 257 -16.60 -8.88 6.12
C VAL A 257 -15.17 -9.38 6.13
N VAL A 258 -14.47 -9.23 5.00
CA VAL A 258 -13.00 -9.30 4.92
C VAL A 258 -12.50 -7.90 4.63
N LEU A 259 -11.65 -7.36 5.48
CA LEU A 259 -11.01 -6.06 5.34
C LEU A 259 -9.53 -6.27 5.04
N ALA A 260 -8.99 -5.52 4.08
CA ALA A 260 -7.56 -5.52 3.78
C ALA A 260 -7.12 -4.09 3.42
N SER A 261 -6.07 -3.57 4.05
CA SER A 261 -5.62 -2.20 3.82
C SER A 261 -4.12 -2.18 3.52
N ASN A 262 -3.75 -1.83 2.28
CA ASN A 262 -2.37 -1.77 1.79
C ASN A 262 -1.56 -3.05 2.04
N VAL A 263 -2.16 -4.21 1.75
CA VAL A 263 -1.54 -5.52 2.00
C VAL A 263 -1.62 -6.47 0.81
N LEU A 264 -2.74 -6.51 0.09
CA LEU A 264 -2.96 -7.53 -0.93
C LEU A 264 -2.02 -7.38 -2.13
N HIS A 265 -1.46 -6.18 -2.34
CA HIS A 265 -0.45 -5.98 -3.36
C HIS A 265 0.84 -6.77 -3.08
N ALA A 266 1.18 -7.04 -1.82
CA ALA A 266 2.41 -7.68 -1.37
C ALA A 266 2.37 -9.22 -1.43
N THR A 267 1.64 -9.78 -2.40
CA THR A 267 1.52 -11.22 -2.64
C THR A 267 2.05 -11.59 -4.03
N HIS A 268 2.41 -12.87 -4.20
CA HIS A 268 2.96 -13.36 -5.46
C HIS A 268 1.97 -13.23 -6.64
N ARG A 269 0.69 -13.55 -6.42
CA ARG A 269 -0.36 -13.52 -7.44
C ARG A 269 -1.65 -12.96 -6.89
N ILE A 270 -2.15 -11.90 -7.53
CA ILE A 270 -3.35 -11.22 -7.05
C ILE A 270 -4.61 -12.07 -7.22
N GLY A 271 -4.69 -12.87 -8.29
CA GLY A 271 -5.82 -13.76 -8.53
C GLY A 271 -6.01 -14.78 -7.39
N ASP A 272 -4.93 -15.50 -7.06
CA ASP A 272 -4.92 -16.52 -6.00
C ASP A 272 -5.23 -15.89 -4.62
N THR A 273 -4.72 -14.68 -4.38
CA THR A 273 -4.97 -13.90 -3.16
C THR A 273 -6.46 -13.55 -3.02
N LEU A 274 -7.07 -13.06 -4.10
CA LEU A 274 -8.49 -12.73 -4.13
C LEU A 274 -9.37 -13.98 -3.99
N GLU A 275 -8.94 -15.12 -4.50
CA GLU A 275 -9.62 -16.40 -4.26
C GLU A 275 -9.61 -16.77 -2.78
N GLN A 276 -8.50 -16.57 -2.05
CA GLN A 276 -8.47 -16.81 -0.59
C GLN A 276 -9.39 -15.85 0.17
N CYS A 277 -9.43 -14.55 -0.21
CA CYS A 277 -10.39 -13.60 0.35
C CYS A 277 -11.83 -14.07 0.12
N ARG A 278 -12.16 -14.54 -1.09
CA ARG A 278 -13.49 -15.08 -1.41
C ARG A 278 -13.80 -16.36 -0.62
N ARG A 279 -12.79 -17.20 -0.38
CA ARG A 279 -12.91 -18.44 0.40
C ARG A 279 -13.23 -18.15 1.87
N LEU A 280 -12.70 -17.08 2.46
CA LEU A 280 -13.05 -16.65 3.82
C LEU A 280 -14.50 -16.15 3.95
N LEU A 281 -14.97 -15.38 2.96
CA LEU A 281 -16.28 -14.71 3.00
C LEU A 281 -17.44 -15.70 2.90
N LYS A 282 -18.54 -15.48 3.63
CA LYS A 282 -19.86 -16.09 3.44
C LYS A 282 -20.52 -15.65 2.12
N PRO A 283 -21.47 -16.42 1.56
CA PRO A 283 -22.28 -15.91 0.46
C PRO A 283 -23.03 -14.64 0.89
N GLY A 284 -22.92 -13.58 0.09
CA GLY A 284 -23.44 -12.24 0.41
C GLY A 284 -22.57 -11.39 1.34
N GLY A 285 -21.42 -11.88 1.81
CA GLY A 285 -20.42 -11.09 2.52
C GLY A 285 -19.69 -10.11 1.60
N ILE A 286 -18.94 -9.17 2.18
CA ILE A 286 -18.20 -8.15 1.42
C ILE A 286 -16.68 -8.19 1.67
N LEU A 287 -15.94 -7.98 0.60
CA LEU A 287 -14.53 -7.62 0.64
C LEU A 287 -14.43 -6.09 0.61
N VAL A 288 -13.68 -5.52 1.55
CA VAL A 288 -13.34 -4.10 1.62
C VAL A 288 -11.81 -3.98 1.50
N VAL A 289 -11.33 -3.35 0.43
CA VAL A 289 -9.90 -3.15 0.18
C VAL A 289 -9.61 -1.65 0.19
N ASN A 290 -8.67 -1.19 1.02
CA ASN A 290 -8.17 0.17 1.00
C ASN A 290 -6.75 0.18 0.42
N GLU A 291 -6.61 0.54 -0.85
CA GLU A 291 -5.34 0.35 -1.56
C GLU A 291 -4.91 1.56 -2.38
N MET A 292 -3.59 1.78 -2.43
CA MET A 292 -2.98 2.61 -3.46
C MET A 292 -3.24 2.02 -4.85
N THR A 293 -3.68 2.87 -5.77
CA THR A 293 -4.05 2.50 -7.14
C THR A 293 -3.18 3.17 -8.20
N ARG A 294 -2.13 3.86 -7.79
CA ARG A 294 -1.14 4.47 -8.66
C ARG A 294 0.27 4.24 -8.10
N ARG A 295 1.23 4.03 -8.99
CA ARG A 295 2.65 3.99 -8.61
C ARG A 295 3.10 5.39 -8.18
N LEU A 296 3.58 5.49 -6.95
CA LEU A 296 4.23 6.69 -6.41
C LEU A 296 5.74 6.45 -6.33
N ASP A 297 6.53 7.45 -6.70
CA ASP A 297 7.99 7.37 -6.63
C ASP A 297 8.46 7.22 -5.19
N TYR A 298 7.80 7.91 -4.25
CA TYR A 298 8.03 7.79 -2.81
C TYR A 298 8.04 6.32 -2.35
N ASN A 299 7.05 5.52 -2.78
CA ASN A 299 6.98 4.10 -2.41
C ASN A 299 8.09 3.27 -3.07
N THR A 300 8.52 3.66 -4.28
CA THR A 300 9.61 2.98 -4.99
C THR A 300 10.94 3.12 -4.23
N VAL A 301 11.21 4.30 -3.66
CA VAL A 301 12.47 4.58 -2.93
C VAL A 301 12.43 4.20 -1.45
N THR A 302 11.25 3.93 -0.90
CA THR A 302 11.06 3.48 0.49
C THR A 302 10.74 1.98 0.51
N PHE A 303 9.46 1.62 0.33
CA PHE A 303 9.02 0.23 0.35
C PHE A 303 9.63 -0.65 -0.75
N GLY A 304 10.07 -0.07 -1.87
CA GLY A 304 10.84 -0.80 -2.88
C GLY A 304 12.17 -1.35 -2.38
N LEU A 305 12.71 -0.89 -1.23
CA LEU A 305 13.92 -1.44 -0.64
C LEU A 305 13.71 -2.83 -0.03
N VAL A 306 12.48 -3.25 0.26
CA VAL A 306 12.19 -4.60 0.78
C VAL A 306 11.82 -5.55 -0.34
N GLU A 307 12.37 -6.77 -0.30
CA GLU A 307 12.11 -7.81 -1.32
C GLU A 307 10.61 -8.11 -1.48
N GLY A 308 9.85 -7.99 -0.38
CA GLY A 308 8.40 -8.15 -0.34
C GLY A 308 7.65 -7.36 -1.41
N TRP A 309 8.13 -6.15 -1.73
CA TRP A 309 7.55 -5.26 -2.74
C TRP A 309 7.66 -5.81 -4.16
N TRP A 310 8.61 -6.70 -4.42
CA TRP A 310 8.95 -7.21 -5.75
C TRP A 310 8.56 -8.68 -5.96
N ARG A 311 7.86 -9.30 -5.00
CA ARG A 311 7.49 -10.73 -5.01
C ARG A 311 6.47 -11.12 -6.08
N PHE A 312 5.77 -10.17 -6.68
CA PHE A 312 4.71 -10.46 -7.65
C PHE A 312 5.25 -11.15 -8.91
N ALA A 313 4.50 -12.10 -9.48
CA ALA A 313 4.90 -12.81 -10.68
C ALA A 313 5.07 -11.86 -11.88
N ALA A 314 5.97 -12.19 -12.81
CA ALA A 314 6.27 -11.34 -13.97
C ALA A 314 5.07 -11.14 -14.91
N ASP A 315 4.15 -12.11 -14.95
CA ASP A 315 2.94 -12.12 -15.78
C ASP A 315 1.67 -11.69 -15.02
N ASP A 316 1.79 -11.27 -13.75
CA ASP A 316 0.67 -10.75 -12.97
C ASP A 316 0.30 -9.34 -13.45
N PRO A 317 -0.99 -8.91 -13.45
CA PRO A 317 -1.44 -7.69 -14.10
C PRO A 317 -1.21 -6.45 -13.21
N ARG A 318 0.04 -6.23 -12.80
CA ARG A 318 0.46 -5.09 -11.98
C ARG A 318 0.79 -3.89 -12.86
N ILE A 319 0.72 -2.69 -12.27
CA ILE A 319 1.24 -1.47 -12.89
C ILE A 319 2.75 -1.66 -13.10
N PRO A 320 3.29 -1.44 -14.31
CA PRO A 320 4.71 -1.59 -14.59
C PRO A 320 5.61 -0.90 -13.55
N GLY A 321 6.63 -1.61 -13.07
CA GLY A 321 7.55 -1.11 -12.05
C GLY A 321 6.97 -1.00 -10.64
N SER A 322 5.87 -1.71 -10.33
CA SER A 322 5.28 -1.74 -8.97
C SER A 322 4.44 -3.00 -8.73
N PRO A 323 4.17 -3.38 -7.46
CA PRO A 323 3.23 -4.43 -7.10
C PRO A 323 1.77 -4.00 -7.17
N LEU A 324 1.49 -2.73 -7.46
CA LEU A 324 0.13 -2.18 -7.35
C LEU A 324 -0.71 -2.55 -8.57
N LEU A 325 -2.03 -2.54 -8.41
CA LEU A 325 -2.98 -2.59 -9.53
C LEU A 325 -3.59 -1.20 -9.72
N SER A 326 -3.90 -0.84 -10.96
CA SER A 326 -4.72 0.33 -11.24
C SER A 326 -6.17 0.08 -10.81
N ARG A 327 -6.99 1.13 -10.77
CA ARG A 327 -8.45 1.01 -10.54
C ARG A 327 -9.10 0.00 -11.50
N ALA A 328 -8.80 0.12 -12.79
CA ALA A 328 -9.24 -0.85 -13.80
C ALA A 328 -8.69 -2.26 -13.55
N GLY A 329 -7.41 -2.38 -13.16
CA GLY A 329 -6.78 -3.66 -12.81
C GLY A 329 -7.48 -4.35 -11.64
N TRP A 330 -7.80 -3.61 -10.59
CA TRP A 330 -8.56 -4.11 -9.43
C TRP A 330 -9.95 -4.59 -9.83
N SER A 331 -10.69 -3.78 -10.60
CA SER A 331 -12.02 -4.16 -11.10
C SER A 331 -11.98 -5.47 -11.91
N ALA A 332 -11.02 -5.59 -12.84
CA ALA A 332 -10.84 -6.79 -13.66
C ALA A 332 -10.38 -8.01 -12.84
N ALA A 333 -9.51 -7.83 -11.84
CA ALA A 333 -9.05 -8.91 -10.97
C ALA A 333 -10.17 -9.44 -10.06
N LEU A 334 -10.95 -8.55 -9.44
CA LEU A 334 -12.08 -8.92 -8.58
C LEU A 334 -13.18 -9.63 -9.37
N THR A 335 -13.54 -9.11 -10.55
CA THR A 335 -14.54 -9.75 -11.42
C THR A 335 -14.08 -11.16 -11.83
N ARG A 336 -12.81 -11.33 -12.23
CA ARG A 336 -12.26 -12.66 -12.57
C ARG A 336 -12.23 -13.62 -11.38
N ALA A 337 -12.00 -13.10 -10.18
CA ALA A 337 -12.03 -13.89 -8.95
C ALA A 337 -13.46 -14.27 -8.51
N GLY A 338 -14.50 -13.83 -9.23
CA GLY A 338 -15.90 -14.17 -8.96
C GLY A 338 -16.57 -13.29 -7.91
N PHE A 339 -16.11 -12.04 -7.76
CA PHE A 339 -16.82 -11.02 -7.01
C PHE A 339 -17.77 -10.23 -7.92
N ASP A 340 -18.91 -9.85 -7.36
CA ASP A 340 -19.93 -9.02 -8.00
C ASP A 340 -19.95 -7.61 -7.39
N GLY A 341 -20.61 -6.68 -8.08
CA GLY A 341 -20.90 -5.34 -7.52
C GLY A 341 -19.64 -4.60 -7.07
N VAL A 342 -18.60 -4.62 -7.91
CA VAL A 342 -17.34 -3.93 -7.62
C VAL A 342 -17.57 -2.42 -7.66
N GLU A 343 -17.37 -1.76 -6.52
CA GLU A 343 -17.46 -0.31 -6.36
C GLU A 343 -16.06 0.22 -6.03
N LEU A 344 -15.62 1.28 -6.71
CA LEU A 344 -14.35 1.95 -6.43
C LEU A 344 -14.58 3.40 -6.03
N HIS A 345 -14.32 3.71 -4.77
CA HIS A 345 -14.53 5.02 -4.18
C HIS A 345 -13.19 5.74 -4.03
N GLY A 346 -13.16 6.99 -4.45
CA GLY A 346 -11.97 7.85 -4.39
C GLY A 346 -12.27 9.17 -3.69
N VAL A 347 -11.35 10.13 -3.82
CA VAL A 347 -11.60 11.49 -3.36
C VAL A 347 -12.61 12.17 -4.30
N PRO A 348 -13.73 12.73 -3.81
CA PRO A 348 -14.82 13.21 -4.67
C PRO A 348 -14.48 14.32 -5.66
N ILE A 349 -13.44 15.10 -5.40
CA ILE A 349 -13.01 16.22 -6.26
C ILE A 349 -11.99 15.82 -7.33
N LEU A 350 -11.61 14.55 -7.39
CA LEU A 350 -10.58 14.05 -8.29
C LEU A 350 -11.21 13.22 -9.41
N GLU A 351 -10.71 13.43 -10.62
CA GLU A 351 -11.01 12.57 -11.76
C GLU A 351 -10.38 11.17 -11.57
N GLU A 352 -10.84 10.19 -12.34
CA GLU A 352 -10.44 8.79 -12.13
C GLU A 352 -8.92 8.55 -12.25
N ASP A 353 -8.25 9.24 -13.17
CA ASP A 353 -6.81 9.14 -13.42
C ASP A 353 -5.95 9.90 -12.38
N GLU A 354 -6.58 10.79 -11.61
CA GLU A 354 -5.95 11.50 -10.48
C GLU A 354 -5.98 10.68 -9.18
N GLN A 355 -6.82 9.64 -9.09
CA GLN A 355 -6.97 8.83 -7.88
C GLN A 355 -5.70 8.00 -7.59
N VAL A 356 -4.93 8.41 -6.59
CA VAL A 356 -3.73 7.69 -6.13
C VAL A 356 -4.05 6.51 -5.21
N GLN A 357 -5.23 6.52 -4.60
CA GLN A 357 -5.72 5.53 -3.64
C GLN A 357 -7.22 5.36 -3.82
N SER A 358 -7.73 4.16 -3.53
CA SER A 358 -9.14 3.83 -3.67
C SER A 358 -9.61 2.93 -2.53
N LEU A 359 -10.81 3.19 -2.02
CA LEU A 359 -11.55 2.17 -1.29
C LEU A 359 -12.35 1.34 -2.29
N ILE A 360 -12.08 0.06 -2.34
CA ILE A 360 -12.72 -0.89 -3.24
C ILE A 360 -13.62 -1.79 -2.42
N VAL A 361 -14.87 -1.92 -2.84
CA VAL A 361 -15.85 -2.80 -2.20
C VAL A 361 -16.32 -3.81 -3.23
N ALA A 362 -16.33 -5.08 -2.86
CA ALA A 362 -16.79 -6.13 -3.75
C ALA A 362 -17.63 -7.15 -2.97
N HIS A 363 -18.66 -7.70 -3.59
CA HIS A 363 -19.57 -8.63 -2.97
C HIS A 363 -19.24 -10.06 -3.37
N ARG A 364 -19.23 -10.99 -2.41
CA ARG A 364 -19.33 -12.41 -2.75
C ARG A 364 -20.76 -12.71 -3.17
N ALA A 365 -20.93 -13.26 -4.37
CA ALA A 365 -22.23 -13.73 -4.87
C ALA A 365 -22.94 -14.62 -3.82
N ARG A 366 -24.28 -14.57 -3.80
CA ARG A 366 -25.10 -15.34 -2.86
C ARG A 366 -25.20 -16.81 -3.20
#